data_AF-A0A178WA47-F1
#
_entry.id   AF-A0A178WA47-F1
#
_cell.length_a   1.000
_cell.length_b   1.000
_cell.length_c   1.000
_cell.angle_alpha   90.00
_cell.angle_beta   90.00
_cell.angle_gamma   90.00
#
_symmetry.space_group_name_H-M   'P 1'
#
loop_
_entity.id
_entity.type
_entity.pdbx_description
1 polymer ?
#
loop_
_entity_poly.entity_id
_entity_poly.type
_entity_poly.pdbx_seq_one_letter_code
_entity_poly.pdbx_strand_id
1 'polypeptide(L)' 'MKATEEAKEAGALLSYDPNLREPLWPSPEEARTQIMSIWDKADIIKVSDVELEFLTRNKTIDDETAMSL' A
#
# COMPACT_ATOMS: atom_id res chain seq x y z
N MET A 1 9.30 -5.80 -11.18
CA MET A 1 8.18 -4.93 -11.60
C MET A 1 7.70 -5.18 -13.03
N LYS A 2 8.36 -6.03 -13.82
CA LYS A 2 8.02 -6.30 -15.24
C LYS A 2 6.52 -6.53 -15.52
N ALA A 3 5.82 -7.36 -14.75
CA ALA A 3 4.40 -7.64 -14.99
C ALA A 3 3.50 -6.40 -14.82
N THR A 4 3.77 -5.57 -13.80
CA THR A 4 3.03 -4.33 -13.53
C THR A 4 3.27 -3.29 -14.63
N GLU A 5 4.51 -3.19 -15.11
CA GLU A 5 4.90 -2.30 -16.21
C GLU A 5 4.21 -2.69 -17.52
N GLU A 6 4.27 -3.97 -17.90
CA GLU A 6 3.61 -4.48 -19.11
C GLU A 6 2.09 -4.28 -19.07
N ALA A 7 1.46 -4.50 -17.90
CA ALA A 7 0.03 -4.26 -17.72
C ALA A 7 -0.32 -2.77 -17.89
N LYS A 8 0.48 -1.86 -17.33
CA LYS A 8 0.28 -0.41 -17.47
C LYS A 8 0.44 0.05 -18.93
N GLU A 9 1.47 -0.46 -19.62
CA GLU A 9 1.70 -0.17 -21.05
C GLU A 9 0.54 -0.66 -21.94
N ALA A 10 -0.07 -1.78 -21.56
CA ALA A 10 -1.27 -2.31 -22.22
C ALA A 10 -2.57 -1.53 -21.89
N GLY A 11 -2.48 -0.47 -21.07
CA GLY A 11 -3.62 0.36 -20.67
C GLY A 11 -4.51 -0.27 -19.59
N ALA A 12 -4.01 -1.27 -18.86
CA ALA A 12 -4.74 -1.84 -17.73
C ALA A 12 -4.72 -0.87 -16.53
N LEU A 13 -5.82 -0.89 -15.76
CA LEU A 13 -5.84 -0.31 -14.42
C LEU A 13 -5.11 -1.24 -13.44
N LEU A 14 -4.30 -0.65 -12.58
CA LEU A 14 -3.53 -1.35 -11.57
C LEU A 14 -4.15 -1.13 -10.19
N SER A 15 -4.61 -2.21 -9.57
CA SER A 15 -5.06 -2.20 -8.17
C SER A 15 -4.02 -2.85 -7.25
N TYR A 16 -3.84 -2.30 -6.06
CA TYR A 16 -2.96 -2.85 -5.03
C TYR A 16 -3.68 -3.02 -3.69
N ASP A 17 -3.45 -4.17 -3.05
CA ASP A 17 -3.88 -4.50 -1.69
C ASP A 17 -2.60 -4.81 -0.89
N PRO A 18 -2.19 -3.94 0.07
CA PRO A 18 -1.00 -4.17 0.89
C PRO A 18 -1.03 -5.50 1.62
N ASN A 19 -2.23 -5.95 2.00
CA ASN A 19 -2.53 -7.21 2.67
C ASN A 19 -1.52 -7.56 3.77
N LEU A 20 -1.31 -6.63 4.71
CA LEU A 20 -0.25 -6.72 5.72
C LEU A 20 -0.37 -8.02 6.54
N ARG A 21 0.75 -8.73 6.66
CA ARG A 21 0.92 -9.91 7.53
C ARG A 21 2.22 -9.74 8.30
N GLU A 22 2.18 -8.95 9.37
CA GLU A 22 3.37 -8.58 10.16
C GLU A 22 4.32 -9.74 10.49
N PRO A 23 3.86 -10.96 10.86
CA PRO A 23 4.77 -12.08 11.17
C PRO A 23 5.62 -12.58 10.00
N LEU A 24 5.30 -12.20 8.75
CA LEU A 24 6.08 -12.58 7.57
C LEU A 24 7.26 -11.63 7.29
N TRP A 25 7.36 -10.52 8.02
CA TRP A 25 8.38 -9.50 7.80
C TRP A 25 9.46 -9.54 8.89
N PRO A 26 10.71 -9.18 8.55
CA PRO A 26 11.79 -9.06 9.54
C PRO A 26 11.50 -8.03 10.64
N SER A 27 10.72 -6.99 10.30
CA SER A 27 10.24 -6.00 11.25
C SER A 27 9.02 -5.24 10.69
N PRO A 28 8.22 -4.57 11.54
CA PRO A 28 7.17 -3.65 11.10
C PRO A 28 7.68 -2.55 10.16
N GLU A 29 8.90 -2.04 10.40
CA GLU A 29 9.47 -0.97 9.57
C GLU A 29 9.83 -1.45 8.16
N GLU A 30 10.36 -2.67 8.07
CA GLU A 30 10.64 -3.31 6.78
C GLU A 30 9.33 -3.54 6.03
N ALA A 31 8.30 -4.04 6.71
CA ALA A 31 6.97 -4.23 6.11
C ALA A 31 6.42 -2.92 5.53
N ARG A 32 6.43 -1.84 6.33
CA ARG A 32 5.97 -0.51 5.89
C ARG A 32 6.77 0.01 4.71
N THR A 33 8.10 -0.08 4.76
CA THR A 33 8.99 0.39 3.68
C THR A 33 8.70 -0.34 2.37
N GLN A 34 8.53 -1.66 2.43
CA GLN A 34 8.29 -2.48 1.25
C GLN A 34 6.88 -2.28 0.68
N ILE A 35 5.85 -2.14 1.52
CA ILE A 35 4.50 -1.78 1.10
C ILE A 35 4.49 -0.42 0.37
N MET A 36 5.11 0.61 0.97
CA MET A 36 5.14 1.96 0.38
C MET A 36 5.98 2.03 -0.91
N SER A 37 6.92 1.11 -1.14
CA SER A 37 7.74 1.09 -2.36
C SER A 37 6.96 0.83 -3.67
N ILE A 38 5.72 0.33 -3.55
CA ILE A 38 4.81 0.04 -4.66
C ILE A 38 3.68 1.09 -4.75
N TRP A 39 3.52 1.95 -3.74
CA TRP A 39 2.36 2.82 -3.55
C TRP A 39 2.03 3.65 -4.81
N ASP A 40 3.00 4.40 -5.33
CA ASP A 40 2.82 5.28 -6.50
C ASP A 40 2.65 4.57 -7.85
N LYS A 41 2.62 3.23 -7.85
CA LYS A 41 2.53 2.43 -9.08
C LYS A 41 1.13 1.91 -9.36
N ALA A 42 0.25 1.91 -8.36
CA ALA A 42 -1.14 1.52 -8.49
C ALA A 42 -2.04 2.73 -8.73
N ASP A 43 -3.11 2.53 -9.48
CA ASP A 43 -4.16 3.54 -9.70
C ASP A 43 -5.20 3.50 -8.57
N ILE A 44 -5.40 2.33 -7.95
CA ILE A 44 -6.33 2.12 -6.86
C ILE A 44 -5.64 1.33 -5.77
N ILE A 45 -5.67 1.82 -4.53
CA ILE A 45 -5.15 1.11 -3.38
C ILE A 45 -6.29 0.85 -2.41
N LYS A 46 -6.47 -0.40 -2.02
CA LYS A 46 -7.44 -0.80 -1.01
C LYS A 46 -6.72 -0.97 0.32
N VAL A 47 -7.13 -0.19 1.31
CA VAL A 47 -6.53 -0.18 2.66
C VAL A 47 -7.63 -0.44 3.68
N SER A 48 -7.38 -1.32 4.66
CA SER A 48 -8.26 -1.47 5.83
C SER A 48 -7.88 -0.49 6.95
N ASP A 49 -8.77 -0.28 7.92
CA ASP A 49 -8.50 0.62 9.06
C ASP A 49 -7.20 0.27 9.79
N VAL A 50 -6.95 -1.04 10.03
CA VAL A 50 -5.72 -1.52 10.69
C VAL A 50 -4.48 -1.19 9.87
N GLU A 51 -4.56 -1.32 8.54
CA GLU A 51 -3.44 -0.97 7.66
C GLU A 51 -3.26 0.54 7.57
N LEU A 52 -4.34 1.32 7.58
CA LEU A 52 -4.29 2.77 7.60
C LEU A 52 -3.56 3.25 8.86
N GLU A 53 -3.90 2.71 10.04
CA GLU A 53 -3.19 3.04 11.28
C GLU A 53 -1.71 2.67 11.22
N PHE A 54 -1.42 1.47 10.72
CA PHE A 54 -0.06 0.97 10.61
C PHE A 54 0.81 1.83 9.68
N LEU A 55 0.28 2.19 8.51
CA LEU A 55 1.02 2.91 7.48
C LEU A 55 1.18 4.40 7.81
N THR A 56 0.16 5.03 8.38
CA THR A 56 0.19 6.46 8.75
C THR A 56 0.83 6.70 10.12
N ARG A 57 0.89 5.67 10.97
CA ARG A 57 1.21 5.77 12.41
C ARG A 57 0.26 6.73 13.14
N ASN A 58 -0.95 6.87 12.64
CA ASN A 58 -2.03 7.67 13.19
C ASN A 58 -3.18 6.74 13.61
N LYS A 59 -3.91 7.07 14.68
CA LYS A 59 -5.08 6.30 15.13
C LYS A 59 -6.41 6.81 14.59
N THR A 60 -6.39 7.96 13.91
CA THR A 60 -7.59 8.53 13.31
C THR A 60 -7.89 7.83 11.99
N ILE A 61 -9.14 7.41 11.81
CA ILE A 61 -9.62 6.78 10.57
C ILE A 61 -10.53 7.80 9.86
N ASP A 62 -9.97 8.53 8.92
CA ASP A 62 -10.68 9.50 8.09
C ASP A 62 -9.98 9.72 6.74
N ASP A 63 -10.65 10.47 5.88
CA ASP A 63 -10.17 10.79 4.53
C ASP A 63 -8.86 11.60 4.59
N GLU A 64 -8.70 12.51 5.56
CA GLU A 64 -7.47 13.30 5.70
C GLU A 64 -6.26 12.41 6.00
N THR A 65 -6.42 11.44 6.90
CA THR A 65 -5.39 10.47 7.24
C THR A 65 -5.09 9.56 6.06
N ALA A 66 -6.12 9.09 5.34
CA ALA A 66 -5.93 8.28 4.12
C ALA A 66 -5.18 9.04 3.02
N MET A 67 -5.50 10.31 2.81
CA MET A 67 -4.87 11.16 1.80
C MET A 67 -3.45 11.62 2.17
N SER A 68 -2.97 11.30 3.36
CA SER A 68 -1.59 11.59 3.80
C SER A 68 -0.56 10.54 3.36
N LEU A 69 -1.02 9.39 2.84
CA LEU A 69 -0.20 8.29 2.32
C LEU A 69 0.18 8.50 0.86
#